data_AF-A0A2N6E0F3-F1
#
_entry.id   AF-A0A2N6E0F3-F1
#
_cell.length_a   1.000
_cell.length_b   1.000
_cell.length_c   1.000
_cell.angle_alpha   90.00
_cell.angle_beta   90.00
_cell.angle_gamma   90.00
#
_symmetry.space_group_name_H-M   'P 1'
#
loop_
_entity.id
_entity.type
_entity.pdbx_description
1 polymer ?
#
loop_
_entity_poly.entity_id
_entity_poly.type
_entity_poly.pdbx_seq_one_letter_code
_entity_poly.pdbx_strand_id
1 'polypeptide(L)'
;MLELIEKSLLTAVGAMALGQHKAEELAKELREKLNMSEEEGKNFLNKIQEAVKQNQSKLEEAAQQEVKKACERMGVVTQEEFAALKRKVSQLEKKLKESEA
;
A
#
# COMPACT_ATOMS: atom_id res chain seq x y z
N MET A 1 -8.23 19.92 9.09
CA MET A 1 -7.96 19.34 7.75
C MET A 1 -7.63 17.86 7.84
N LEU A 2 -6.62 17.44 8.62
CA LEU A 2 -6.29 16.02 8.81
C LEU A 2 -7.45 15.20 9.38
N GLU A 3 -8.15 15.68 10.41
CA GLU A 3 -9.32 14.96 10.98
C GLU A 3 -10.49 14.79 9.98
N LEU A 4 -10.64 15.72 9.02
CA LEU A 4 -11.67 15.63 7.98
C LEU A 4 -11.33 14.58 6.93
N ILE A 5 -10.04 14.44 6.61
CA ILE A 5 -9.51 13.43 5.70
C ILE A 5 -9.58 12.04 6.35
N GLU A 6 -9.24 11.93 7.62
CA GLU A 6 -9.29 10.67 8.37
C GLU A 6 -10.74 10.19 8.53
N LYS A 7 -11.66 11.11 8.87
CA LYS A 7 -13.09 10.81 8.89
C LYS A 7 -13.61 10.45 7.50
N SER A 8 -13.25 11.18 6.45
CA SER A 8 -13.73 10.84 5.10
C SER A 8 -13.21 9.50 4.58
N LEU A 9 -11.98 9.11 4.93
CA LEU A 9 -11.41 7.79 4.64
C LEU A 9 -12.14 6.66 5.38
N LEU A 10 -12.29 6.77 6.71
CA LEU A 10 -13.04 5.78 7.50
C LEU A 10 -14.49 5.66 7.03
N THR A 11 -15.09 6.78 6.70
CA THR A 11 -16.46 6.86 6.21
C THR A 11 -16.58 6.29 4.81
N ALA A 12 -15.61 6.48 3.91
CA ALA A 12 -15.58 5.84 2.59
C ALA A 12 -15.43 4.31 2.70
N VAL A 13 -14.57 3.82 3.60
CA VAL A 13 -14.45 2.38 3.89
C VAL A 13 -15.75 1.82 4.46
N GLY A 14 -16.38 2.53 5.39
CA GLY A 14 -17.70 2.18 5.93
C GLY A 14 -18.81 2.22 4.87
N ALA A 15 -18.75 3.16 3.92
CA ALA A 15 -19.70 3.29 2.82
C ALA A 15 -19.66 2.08 1.87
N MET A 16 -18.44 1.69 1.48
CA MET A 16 -18.23 0.55 0.60
C MET A 16 -18.72 -0.76 1.24
N ALA A 17 -18.56 -0.90 2.56
CA ALA A 17 -19.07 -2.03 3.31
C ALA A 17 -20.61 -2.02 3.47
N LEU A 18 -21.26 -0.85 3.43
CA LEU A 18 -22.69 -0.66 3.73
C LEU A 18 -23.59 -0.50 2.49
N GLY A 19 -23.02 -0.49 1.28
CA GLY A 19 -23.77 -0.52 0.00
C GLY A 19 -24.20 0.86 -0.56
N GLN A 20 -24.90 0.83 -1.70
CA GLN A 20 -25.22 2.02 -2.54
C GLN A 20 -25.90 3.16 -1.77
N HIS A 21 -26.85 2.86 -0.88
CA HIS A 21 -27.60 3.88 -0.14
C HIS A 21 -26.70 4.71 0.80
N LYS A 22 -25.68 4.10 1.41
CA LYS A 22 -24.73 4.82 2.28
C LYS A 22 -23.77 5.67 1.46
N ALA A 23 -23.42 5.23 0.25
CA ALA A 23 -22.59 6.00 -0.67
C ALA A 23 -23.29 7.28 -1.15
N GLU A 24 -24.59 7.23 -1.43
CA GLU A 24 -25.38 8.41 -1.83
C GLU A 24 -25.49 9.45 -0.72
N GLU A 25 -25.74 9.01 0.52
CA GLU A 25 -25.81 9.88 1.71
C GLU A 25 -24.48 10.60 1.95
N LEU A 26 -23.36 9.91 1.74
CA LEU A 26 -22.03 10.48 1.86
C LEU A 26 -21.65 11.41 0.72
N ALA A 27 -22.08 11.12 -0.50
CA ALA A 27 -21.91 12.05 -1.62
C ALA A 27 -22.69 13.35 -1.37
N LYS A 28 -23.86 13.28 -0.72
CA LYS A 28 -24.66 14.44 -0.34
C LYS A 28 -24.01 15.22 0.81
N GLU A 29 -23.57 14.53 1.88
CA GLU A 29 -22.83 15.18 2.98
C GLU A 29 -21.53 15.82 2.51
N LEU A 30 -20.79 15.18 1.60
CA LEU A 30 -19.57 15.74 1.02
C LEU A 30 -19.90 16.99 0.19
N ARG A 31 -20.98 17.00 -0.60
CA ARG A 31 -21.43 18.20 -1.32
C ARG A 31 -21.80 19.34 -0.39
N GLU A 32 -22.58 19.06 0.67
CA GLU A 32 -23.02 20.08 1.63
C GLU A 32 -21.87 20.59 2.50
N LYS A 33 -21.00 19.71 2.99
CA LYS A 33 -19.87 20.08 3.87
C LYS A 33 -18.69 20.69 3.11
N LEU A 34 -18.47 20.32 1.84
CA LEU A 34 -17.42 20.92 1.03
C LEU A 34 -17.86 22.25 0.42
N ASN A 35 -19.17 22.51 0.27
CA ASN A 35 -19.76 23.75 -0.24
C ASN A 35 -18.98 24.35 -1.43
N MET A 36 -18.43 23.47 -2.26
CA MET A 36 -17.51 23.82 -3.34
C MET A 36 -18.34 24.12 -4.58
N SER A 37 -18.04 25.22 -5.25
CA SER A 37 -18.55 25.43 -6.61
C SER A 37 -18.01 24.35 -7.55
N GLU A 38 -18.65 24.11 -8.70
CA GLU A 38 -18.11 23.17 -9.70
C GLU A 38 -16.67 23.49 -10.11
N GLU A 39 -16.29 24.76 -10.09
CA GLU A 39 -14.93 25.23 -10.35
C GLU A 39 -13.96 24.87 -9.22
N GLU A 40 -14.36 25.05 -7.96
CA GLU A 40 -13.55 24.70 -6.80
C GLU A 40 -13.37 23.18 -6.68
N GLY A 41 -14.41 22.42 -6.99
CA GLY A 41 -14.36 20.96 -7.05
C GLY A 41 -13.40 20.45 -8.13
N LYS A 42 -13.42 21.06 -9.33
CA LYS A 42 -12.45 20.74 -10.40
C LYS A 42 -11.02 21.08 -9.99
N ASN A 43 -10.79 22.24 -9.39
CA ASN A 43 -9.46 22.62 -8.90
C ASN A 43 -8.97 21.71 -7.77
N PHE A 44 -9.85 21.28 -6.88
CA PHE A 44 -9.52 20.35 -5.80
C PHE A 44 -9.16 18.96 -6.33
N LEU A 45 -9.95 18.43 -7.27
CA LEU A 45 -9.66 17.17 -7.95
C LEU A 45 -8.32 17.21 -8.68
N ASN A 46 -8.03 18.30 -9.38
CA ASN A 46 -6.74 18.48 -10.05
C ASN A 46 -5.58 18.49 -9.05
N LYS A 47 -5.70 19.24 -7.95
CA LYS A 47 -4.68 19.29 -6.89
C LYS A 47 -4.45 17.92 -6.24
N ILE A 48 -5.51 17.14 -6.01
CA ILE A 48 -5.39 15.79 -5.50
C ILE A 48 -4.69 14.90 -6.52
N GLN A 49 -5.09 14.92 -7.79
CA GLN A 49 -4.45 14.10 -8.81
C GLN A 49 -2.97 14.43 -8.97
N GLU A 50 -2.61 15.70 -8.88
CA GLU A 50 -1.23 16.17 -8.98
C GLU A 50 -0.42 15.76 -7.74
N ALA A 51 -0.97 15.94 -6.53
CA ALA A 51 -0.36 15.50 -5.29
C ALA A 51 -0.19 13.97 -5.24
N VAL A 52 -1.18 13.22 -5.74
CA VAL A 52 -1.11 11.76 -5.86
C VAL A 52 -0.01 11.40 -6.86
N LYS A 53 0.00 11.95 -8.08
CA LYS A 53 1.06 11.66 -9.07
C LYS A 53 2.46 11.97 -8.54
N GLN A 54 2.63 13.10 -7.84
CA GLN A 54 3.92 13.49 -7.27
C GLN A 54 4.37 12.57 -6.12
N ASN A 55 3.43 12.00 -5.36
CA ASN A 55 3.73 11.19 -4.18
C ASN A 55 3.49 9.69 -4.37
N GLN A 56 2.96 9.25 -5.52
CA GLN A 56 2.62 7.86 -5.79
C GLN A 56 3.85 6.97 -5.69
N SER A 57 4.94 7.34 -6.35
CA SER A 57 6.19 6.58 -6.31
C SER A 57 6.78 6.52 -4.89
N LYS A 58 6.73 7.62 -4.13
CA LYS A 58 7.19 7.65 -2.73
C LYS A 58 6.33 6.79 -1.82
N LEU A 59 5.01 6.81 -2.00
CA LEU A 59 4.07 5.98 -1.26
C LEU A 59 4.25 4.50 -1.59
N GLU A 60 4.47 4.17 -2.86
CA GLU A 60 4.71 2.80 -3.31
C GLU A 60 6.03 2.25 -2.76
N GLU A 61 7.10 3.04 -2.78
CA GLU A 61 8.38 2.68 -2.16
C GLU A 61 8.26 2.50 -0.65
N ALA A 62 7.56 3.42 0.04
CA ALA A 62 7.35 3.32 1.49
C ALA A 62 6.55 2.07 1.86
N ALA A 63 5.50 1.75 1.09
CA ALA A 63 4.71 0.54 1.28
C ALA A 63 5.54 -0.73 1.04
N GLN A 64 6.31 -0.79 -0.05
CA GLN A 64 7.20 -1.92 -0.33
C GLN A 64 8.23 -2.12 0.77
N GLN A 65 8.85 -1.04 1.26
CA GLN A 65 9.82 -1.12 2.34
C GLN A 65 9.20 -1.63 3.65
N GLU A 66 7.99 -1.18 4.00
CA GLU A 66 7.33 -1.61 5.22
C GLU A 66 6.93 -3.10 5.14
N VAL A 67 6.43 -3.55 3.99
CA VAL A 67 6.15 -4.97 3.74
C VAL A 67 7.43 -5.80 3.84
N LYS A 68 8.53 -5.35 3.24
CA LYS A 68 9.82 -6.05 3.30
C LYS A 68 10.31 -6.17 4.74
N LYS A 69 10.29 -5.08 5.51
CA LYS A 69 10.68 -5.09 6.94
C LYS A 69 9.79 -6.00 7.78
N ALA A 70 8.49 -6.06 7.50
CA ALA A 70 7.58 -6.96 8.20
C ALA A 70 7.94 -8.43 7.92
N CYS A 71 8.19 -8.79 6.66
CA CYS A 71 8.65 -10.12 6.27
C CYS A 71 9.97 -10.49 6.96
N GLU A 72 10.95 -9.57 6.99
CA GLU A 72 12.23 -9.76 7.67
C GLU A 72 12.04 -10.01 9.18
N ARG A 73 11.19 -9.23 9.85
CA ARG A 73 10.87 -9.41 11.29
C ARG A 73 10.22 -10.76 11.58
N MET A 74 9.44 -11.29 10.65
CA MET A 74 8.81 -12.60 10.75
C MET A 74 9.76 -13.76 10.39
N GLY A 75 11.00 -13.46 9.98
CA GLY A 75 11.97 -14.46 9.54
C GLY A 75 11.66 -15.05 8.16
N VAL A 76 10.82 -14.38 7.36
CA VAL A 76 10.52 -14.80 5.99
C VAL A 76 11.65 -14.35 5.08
N VAL A 77 12.40 -15.32 4.55
CA VAL A 77 13.49 -15.08 3.58
C VAL A 77 12.94 -14.97 2.16
N THR A 78 13.62 -14.21 1.32
CA THR A 78 13.27 -14.14 -0.10
C THR A 78 13.58 -15.45 -0.83
N GLN A 79 12.92 -15.69 -1.97
CA GLN A 79 13.23 -16.84 -2.82
C GLN A 79 14.69 -16.85 -3.28
N GLU A 80 15.28 -15.69 -3.51
CA GLU A 80 16.66 -15.53 -3.96
C GLU A 80 17.64 -15.97 -2.86
N GLU A 81 17.44 -15.50 -1.63
CA GLU A 81 18.23 -15.90 -0.47
C GLU A 81 18.14 -17.41 -0.21
N PHE A 82 16.93 -17.97 -0.31
CA PHE A 82 16.71 -19.40 -0.16
C PHE A 82 17.41 -20.21 -1.26
N ALA A 83 17.32 -19.77 -2.52
CA ALA A 83 18.00 -20.42 -3.64
C ALA A 83 19.53 -20.36 -3.51
N ALA A 84 20.06 -19.23 -3.03
CA ALA A 84 21.50 -19.08 -2.75
C ALA A 84 21.96 -20.04 -1.65
N LEU A 85 21.17 -20.19 -0.58
CA LEU A 85 21.44 -21.14 0.50
C LEU A 85 21.43 -22.58 -0.04
N LYS A 86 20.41 -22.95 -0.82
CA LYS A 86 20.30 -24.29 -1.42
C LYS A 86 21.51 -24.63 -2.29
N ARG A 87 22.00 -23.69 -3.10
CA ARG A 87 23.21 -23.86 -3.91
C ARG A 87 24.45 -24.10 -3.06
N LYS A 88 24.64 -23.32 -1.98
CA LYS A 88 25.76 -23.51 -1.04
C LYS A 88 25.70 -24.88 -0.38
N VAL A 89 24.53 -25.32 0.08
CA VAL A 89 24.34 -26.65 0.67
C VAL A 89 24.73 -27.74 -0.32
N SER A 90 24.22 -27.69 -1.55
CA SER A 90 24.58 -28.70 -2.56
C SER A 90 26.08 -28.71 -2.92
N GLN A 91 26.76 -27.57 -2.89
CA GLN A 91 28.21 -27.51 -3.10
C GLN A 91 28.98 -28.13 -1.94
N LEU A 92 28.55 -27.87 -0.70
CA LEU A 92 29.16 -28.46 0.49
C LEU A 92 28.96 -29.98 0.53
N GLU A 93 27.76 -30.45 0.20
CA GLU A 93 27.45 -31.89 0.11
C GLU A 93 28.32 -32.60 -0.93
N LYS A 94 28.57 -31.97 -2.09
CA LYS A 94 29.46 -32.52 -3.11
C LYS A 94 30.90 -32.62 -2.62
N LYS A 95 31.43 -31.55 -2.02
CA LYS A 95 32.80 -31.51 -1.48
C LYS A 95 33.00 -32.53 -0.37
N LEU A 96 31.99 -32.75 0.49
CA LEU A 96 32.07 -33.75 1.54
C LEU A 96 32.16 -35.16 0.94
N LYS A 97 31.32 -35.48 -0.04
CA LYS A 97 31.39 -36.77 -0.76
C LYS A 97 32.72 -37.00 -1.47
N GLU A 98 33.29 -35.96 -2.06
CA GLU A 98 34.62 -36.02 -2.70
C GLU A 98 35.77 -36.18 -1.70
N SER A 99 35.58 -35.76 -0.44
CA SER A 99 36.57 -35.90 0.63
C SER A 99 36.46 -37.21 1.41
N GLU A 100 35.32 -37.90 1.32
CA GLU A 100 35.05 -39.20 1.98
C GLU A 100 35.28 -40.40 1.04
N ALA A 101 35.49 -40.16 -0.26
CA ALA A 101 35.80 -41.15 -1.29
C ALA A 101 37.31 -41.26 -1.55
#